data_AF-H9GG01-F1
#
_entry.id   AF-H9GG01-F1
#
_cell.length_a   1.000
_cell.length_b   1.000
_cell.length_c   1.000
_cell.angle_alpha   90.00
_cell.angle_beta   90.00
_cell.angle_gamma   90.00
#
_symmetry.space_group_name_H-M   'P 1'
#
loop_
_entity.id
_entity.type
_entity.pdbx_description
1 polymer ?
#
loop_
_entity_poly.entity_id
_entity_poly.type
_entity_poly.pdbx_seq_one_letter_code
_entity_poly.pdbx_strand_id
1 'polypeptide(L)'
;LLGLLLRLPGARAGCGGEARPGASGPSGREGGSKEQGNRLFVGRKYPEAAACYGRSINRNPLVAVYYTNRALCYLKMQQHDKALADCKHALELDSQSVKAHFFLGQCQMEMENYDEAIANLQRAYNLAKEQRLNFGDDIPSALRIAKKKRWNNIEEKRINQENELHSYLTKLIMAEKERYGMPVYSRGGCGESLYYSRIMQCEEKYLADMDELFSQVDEKRKKRDIPDYFGITYDRKDIEEHLQRVGHFDPVTRSPLTQDQLIPNLAMKEVIDAFISENGWVEDY
;
A
#
# COMPACT_ATOMS: atom_id res chain seq x y z
N LEU A 1 -15.11 -1.71 -0.06
CA LEU A 1 -15.34 -0.55 0.86
C LEU A 1 -16.81 -0.32 1.25
N LEU A 2 -17.78 -0.12 0.34
CA LEU A 2 -19.22 -0.08 0.72
C LEU A 2 -19.73 -1.43 1.28
N GLY A 3 -19.13 -2.55 0.85
CA GLY A 3 -19.41 -3.90 1.38
C GLY A 3 -18.95 -4.15 2.82
N LEU A 4 -17.95 -3.40 3.31
CA LEU A 4 -17.41 -3.54 4.69
C LEU A 4 -18.37 -3.02 5.77
N LEU A 5 -19.29 -2.14 5.39
CA LEU A 5 -20.33 -1.60 6.28
C LEU A 5 -21.55 -2.54 6.37
N LEU A 6 -21.81 -3.34 5.34
CA LEU A 6 -23.02 -4.16 5.21
C LEU A 6 -22.83 -5.65 5.54
N ARG A 7 -21.60 -6.16 5.68
CA ARG A 7 -21.33 -7.60 5.82
C ARG A 7 -21.39 -8.20 7.23
N LEU A 8 -21.79 -7.46 8.26
CA LEU A 8 -22.07 -8.06 9.57
C LEU A 8 -23.42 -7.63 10.12
N PRO A 9 -24.33 -8.58 10.41
CA PRO A 9 -25.51 -8.34 11.22
C PRO A 9 -25.06 -8.16 12.67
N GLY A 10 -25.33 -6.98 13.25
CA GLY A 10 -25.41 -6.88 14.71
C GLY A 10 -26.45 -7.89 15.20
N ALA A 11 -26.04 -8.73 16.14
CA ALA A 11 -26.70 -9.97 16.53
C ALA A 11 -28.23 -9.90 16.72
N ARG A 12 -28.89 -10.80 15.99
CA ARG A 12 -30.18 -11.49 16.19
C ARG A 12 -31.07 -11.08 17.36
N ALA A 13 -32.27 -10.63 16.98
CA ALA A 13 -33.50 -10.83 17.72
C ALA A 13 -33.75 -12.34 17.92
N GLY A 14 -33.83 -12.78 19.18
CA GLY A 14 -34.42 -14.06 19.57
C GLY A 14 -35.87 -13.83 19.97
N CYS A 15 -36.80 -14.44 19.23
CA CYS A 15 -38.21 -14.53 19.59
C CYS A 15 -38.43 -15.59 20.68
N GLY A 16 -39.32 -15.32 21.63
CA GLY A 16 -39.98 -16.34 22.47
C GLY A 16 -40.12 -15.96 23.94
N GLY A 17 -41.17 -15.21 24.28
CA GLY A 17 -41.56 -14.95 25.68
C GLY A 17 -42.57 -13.82 25.78
N GLU A 18 -43.85 -14.16 25.88
CA GLU A 18 -44.94 -13.23 26.17
C GLU A 18 -44.70 -12.51 27.51
N ALA A 19 -44.69 -11.17 27.50
CA ALA A 19 -44.82 -10.37 28.71
C ALA A 19 -45.52 -9.03 28.41
N ARG A 20 -46.47 -8.72 29.31
CA ARG A 20 -47.48 -7.66 29.31
C ARG A 20 -46.93 -6.22 29.18
N PRO A 21 -47.77 -5.23 28.82
CA PRO A 21 -47.34 -3.85 28.66
C PRO A 21 -47.27 -3.15 30.03
N GLY A 22 -46.07 -2.73 30.43
CA GLY A 22 -45.87 -1.95 31.64
C GLY A 22 -44.42 -1.55 31.87
N ALA A 23 -44.13 -0.27 31.63
CA ALA A 23 -43.00 0.53 32.13
C ALA A 23 -41.55 0.04 31.88
N SER A 24 -40.77 0.77 31.05
CA SER A 24 -39.34 1.12 31.31
C SER A 24 -38.62 1.80 30.11
N GLY A 25 -38.01 2.97 30.35
CA GLY A 25 -36.74 3.43 29.76
C GLY A 25 -36.68 3.96 28.30
N PRO A 26 -35.94 5.05 28.01
CA PRO A 26 -35.79 5.62 26.66
C PRO A 26 -34.68 4.91 25.85
N SER A 27 -34.79 3.61 25.59
CA SER A 27 -33.83 2.88 24.74
C SER A 27 -34.12 2.98 23.23
N GLY A 28 -35.26 3.56 22.83
CA GLY A 28 -35.71 3.61 21.44
C GLY A 28 -35.16 4.76 20.56
N ARG A 29 -34.40 5.72 21.12
CA ARG A 29 -33.91 6.90 20.36
C ARG A 29 -32.44 6.81 19.92
N GLU A 30 -31.69 5.83 20.41
CA GLU A 30 -30.25 5.68 20.14
C GLU A 30 -29.97 5.20 18.71
N GLY A 31 -30.82 4.30 18.18
CA GLY A 31 -30.72 3.79 16.81
C GLY A 31 -30.94 4.87 15.75
N GLY A 32 -31.81 5.84 16.01
CA GLY A 32 -32.27 6.81 15.01
C GLY A 32 -31.17 7.70 14.42
N SER A 33 -30.25 8.23 15.24
CA SER A 33 -29.17 9.10 14.75
C SER A 33 -28.08 8.31 14.00
N LYS A 34 -27.77 7.09 14.45
CA LYS A 34 -26.82 6.18 13.79
C LYS A 34 -27.36 5.73 12.43
N GLU A 35 -28.61 5.29 12.38
CA GLU A 35 -29.27 4.86 11.15
C GLU A 35 -29.40 6.00 10.14
N GLN A 36 -29.71 7.21 10.60
CA GLN A 36 -29.72 8.39 9.74
C GLN A 36 -28.32 8.68 9.17
N GLY A 37 -27.27 8.56 9.98
CA GLY A 37 -25.88 8.66 9.51
C GLY A 37 -25.57 7.62 8.43
N ASN A 38 -25.98 6.37 8.64
CA ASN A 38 -25.79 5.29 7.65
C ASN A 38 -26.51 5.59 6.34
N ARG A 39 -27.75 6.10 6.37
CA ARG A 39 -28.50 6.48 5.16
C ARG A 39 -27.79 7.60 4.39
N LEU A 40 -27.31 8.63 5.10
CA LEU A 40 -26.55 9.72 4.49
C LEU A 40 -25.22 9.24 3.91
N PHE A 41 -24.54 8.32 4.58
CA PHE A 41 -23.32 7.71 4.08
C PHE A 41 -23.54 6.96 2.76
N VAL A 42 -24.60 6.14 2.67
CA VAL A 42 -25.00 5.47 1.43
C VAL A 42 -25.37 6.49 0.34
N GLY A 43 -26.01 7.59 0.72
CA GLY A 43 -26.31 8.72 -0.15
C GLY A 43 -25.10 9.59 -0.54
N ARG A 44 -23.86 9.17 -0.20
CA ARG A 44 -22.59 9.92 -0.43
C ARG A 44 -22.53 11.31 0.21
N LYS A 45 -23.42 11.56 1.18
CA LYS A 45 -23.52 12.78 1.98
C LYS A 45 -22.62 12.68 3.21
N TYR A 46 -21.31 12.59 2.95
CA TYR A 46 -20.29 12.38 3.98
C TYR A 46 -20.24 13.45 5.08
N PRO A 47 -20.29 14.77 4.79
CA PRO A 47 -20.25 15.79 5.84
C PRO A 47 -21.50 15.73 6.74
N GLU A 48 -22.69 15.54 6.16
CA GLU A 48 -23.92 15.41 6.97
C GLU A 48 -23.94 14.11 7.78
N ALA A 49 -23.41 13.01 7.22
CA ALA A 49 -23.24 11.75 7.93
C ALA A 49 -22.30 11.89 9.14
N ALA A 50 -21.15 12.55 8.95
CA ALA A 50 -20.19 12.83 10.03
C ALA A 50 -20.83 13.65 11.16
N ALA A 51 -21.64 14.66 10.83
CA ALA A 51 -22.39 15.44 11.81
C ALA A 51 -23.44 14.58 12.55
N CYS A 52 -24.11 13.64 11.86
CA CYS A 52 -25.03 12.70 12.51
C CYS A 52 -24.31 11.78 13.50
N TYR A 53 -23.17 11.21 13.12
CA TYR A 53 -22.36 10.39 14.03
C TYR A 53 -21.81 11.22 15.19
N GLY A 54 -21.42 12.48 14.96
CA GLY A 54 -21.06 13.42 16.03
C GLY A 54 -22.18 13.64 17.05
N ARG A 55 -23.43 13.76 16.60
CA ARG A 55 -24.59 13.81 17.51
C ARG A 55 -24.79 12.50 18.28
N SER A 56 -24.49 11.34 17.69
CA SER A 56 -24.52 10.05 18.40
C SER A 56 -23.43 9.98 19.47
N ILE A 57 -22.22 10.47 19.16
CA ILE A 57 -21.09 10.53 20.11
C ILE A 57 -21.41 11.44 21.29
N ASN A 58 -21.98 12.63 21.04
CA ASN A 58 -22.37 13.56 22.11
C ASN A 58 -23.42 12.97 23.06
N ARG A 59 -24.26 12.05 22.56
CA ARG A 59 -25.25 11.35 23.39
C ARG A 59 -24.66 10.18 24.16
N ASN A 60 -23.80 9.40 23.50
CA ASN A 60 -23.11 8.28 24.13
C ASN A 60 -21.68 8.17 23.59
N PRO A 61 -20.68 8.69 24.33
CA PRO A 61 -19.29 8.73 23.88
C PRO A 61 -18.56 7.38 24.07
N LEU A 62 -19.18 6.37 24.67
CA LEU A 62 -18.54 5.08 25.00
C LEU A 62 -18.65 4.03 23.89
N VAL A 63 -19.30 4.36 22.77
CA VAL A 63 -19.55 3.41 21.68
C VAL A 63 -18.52 3.59 20.55
N ALA A 64 -17.55 2.68 20.47
CA ALA A 64 -16.48 2.68 19.46
C ALA A 64 -16.98 2.72 18.00
N VAL A 65 -18.15 2.13 17.73
CA VAL A 65 -18.74 2.07 16.38
C VAL A 65 -19.04 3.47 15.83
N TYR A 66 -19.39 4.45 16.66
CA TYR A 66 -19.67 5.80 16.18
C TYR A 66 -18.41 6.50 15.66
N TYR A 67 -17.29 6.30 16.35
CA TYR A 67 -15.99 6.84 15.95
C TYR A 67 -15.49 6.21 14.65
N THR A 68 -15.54 4.88 14.52
CA THR A 68 -15.13 4.19 13.28
C THR A 68 -15.97 4.60 12.06
N ASN A 69 -17.28 4.79 12.23
CA ASN A 69 -18.16 5.27 11.16
C ASN A 69 -17.88 6.74 10.78
N ARG A 70 -17.58 7.60 11.78
CA ARG A 70 -17.20 9.00 11.53
C ARG A 70 -15.82 9.10 10.87
N ALA A 71 -14.85 8.30 11.30
CA ALA A 71 -13.53 8.19 10.68
C ALA A 71 -13.62 7.82 9.20
N LEU A 72 -14.49 6.87 8.84
CA LEU A 72 -14.73 6.50 7.45
C LEU A 72 -15.31 7.67 6.63
N CYS A 73 -16.19 8.49 7.20
CA CYS A 73 -16.66 9.70 6.53
C CYS A 73 -15.51 10.68 6.28
N TYR A 74 -14.64 10.88 7.27
CA TYR A 74 -13.46 11.73 7.13
C TYR A 74 -12.45 11.21 6.10
N LEU A 75 -12.23 9.89 6.02
CA LEU A 75 -11.44 9.27 4.95
C LEU A 75 -12.00 9.58 3.56
N LYS A 76 -13.34 9.55 3.40
CA LYS A 76 -13.99 9.93 2.13
C LYS A 76 -13.90 11.42 1.82
N MET A 77 -13.65 12.24 2.82
CA MET A 77 -13.47 13.69 2.70
C MET A 77 -11.99 14.11 2.68
N GLN A 78 -11.04 13.17 2.65
CA GLN A 78 -9.60 13.43 2.73
C GLN A 78 -9.17 14.19 4.00
N GLN A 79 -9.94 14.08 5.09
CA GLN A 79 -9.60 14.67 6.39
C GLN A 79 -8.86 13.64 7.26
N HIS A 80 -7.63 13.30 6.86
CA HIS A 80 -6.84 12.20 7.43
C HIS A 80 -6.53 12.40 8.91
N ASP A 81 -6.18 13.62 9.34
CA ASP A 81 -5.88 13.91 10.75
C ASP A 81 -7.06 13.64 11.69
N LYS A 82 -8.27 14.04 11.27
CA LYS A 82 -9.49 13.81 12.06
C LYS A 82 -9.88 12.34 12.07
N ALA A 83 -9.71 11.66 10.94
CA ALA A 83 -9.97 10.23 10.84
C ALA A 83 -9.03 9.43 11.75
N LEU A 84 -7.75 9.82 11.82
CA LEU A 84 -6.75 9.21 12.68
C LEU A 84 -7.10 9.39 14.17
N ALA A 85 -7.51 10.60 14.57
CA ALA A 85 -7.96 10.87 15.95
C ALA A 85 -9.18 10.00 16.33
N ASP A 86 -10.17 9.89 15.44
CA ASP A 86 -11.34 9.04 15.67
C ASP A 86 -10.98 7.55 15.74
N CYS A 87 -10.04 7.08 14.92
CA CYS A 87 -9.59 5.68 14.99
C CYS A 87 -8.85 5.39 16.29
N LYS A 88 -8.02 6.32 16.79
CA LYS A 88 -7.34 6.19 18.08
C LYS A 88 -8.33 6.11 19.24
N HIS A 89 -9.31 7.02 19.30
CA HIS A 89 -10.38 6.93 20.31
C HIS A 89 -11.22 5.65 20.18
N ALA A 90 -11.49 5.18 18.96
CA ALA A 90 -12.17 3.90 18.79
C ALA A 90 -11.36 2.73 19.38
N LEU A 91 -10.04 2.75 19.26
CA LEU A 91 -9.13 1.73 19.82
C LEU A 91 -8.95 1.84 21.34
N GLU A 92 -9.06 3.04 21.91
CA GLU A 92 -9.11 3.24 23.36
C GLU A 92 -10.36 2.58 23.98
N LEU A 93 -11.49 2.62 23.26
CA LEU A 93 -12.75 1.99 23.67
C LEU A 93 -12.80 0.49 23.32
N ASP A 94 -12.29 0.10 22.17
CA ASP A 94 -12.26 -1.28 21.66
C ASP A 94 -10.92 -1.57 20.96
N SER A 95 -9.96 -2.06 21.75
CA SER A 95 -8.61 -2.41 21.25
C SER A 95 -8.59 -3.56 20.25
N GLN A 96 -9.66 -4.36 20.20
CA GLN A 96 -9.80 -5.53 19.33
C GLN A 96 -10.61 -5.21 18.07
N SER A 97 -10.94 -3.94 17.84
CA SER A 97 -11.73 -3.54 16.67
C SER A 97 -10.95 -3.70 15.37
N VAL A 98 -11.29 -4.72 14.57
CA VAL A 98 -10.70 -4.94 13.24
C VAL A 98 -10.86 -3.71 12.35
N LYS A 99 -12.04 -3.08 12.39
CA LYS A 99 -12.34 -1.89 11.57
C LYS A 99 -11.52 -0.68 11.98
N ALA A 100 -11.30 -0.47 13.28
CA ALA A 100 -10.51 0.66 13.75
C ALA A 100 -9.04 0.52 13.32
N HIS A 101 -8.43 -0.66 13.48
CA HIS A 101 -7.07 -0.95 12.99
C HIS A 101 -6.97 -0.79 11.46
N PHE A 102 -7.96 -1.29 10.72
CA PHE A 102 -8.00 -1.17 9.26
C PHE A 102 -8.09 0.29 8.78
N PHE A 103 -8.99 1.09 9.37
CA PHE A 103 -9.12 2.51 9.02
C PHE A 103 -7.92 3.33 9.49
N LEU A 104 -7.33 3.00 10.64
CA LEU A 104 -6.09 3.64 11.11
C LEU A 104 -4.96 3.42 10.10
N GLY A 105 -4.78 2.18 9.65
CA GLY A 105 -3.78 1.85 8.63
C GLY A 105 -4.05 2.55 7.29
N GLN A 106 -5.31 2.68 6.88
CA GLN A 106 -5.66 3.48 5.69
C GLN A 106 -5.34 4.97 5.88
N CYS A 107 -5.62 5.56 7.04
CA CYS A 107 -5.28 6.96 7.32
C CYS A 107 -3.77 7.19 7.25
N GLN A 108 -2.99 6.32 7.90
CA GLN A 108 -1.53 6.41 7.92
C GLN A 108 -0.92 6.22 6.52
N MET A 109 -1.52 5.38 5.68
CA MET A 109 -1.08 5.19 4.29
C MET A 109 -1.26 6.47 3.45
N GLU A 110 -2.31 7.25 3.70
CA GLU A 110 -2.51 8.55 3.03
C GLU A 110 -1.68 9.67 3.63
N MET A 111 -1.21 9.51 4.88
CA MET A 111 -0.24 10.41 5.53
C MET A 111 1.23 10.01 5.26
N GLU A 112 1.47 9.07 4.35
CA GLU A 112 2.80 8.54 4.00
C GLU A 112 3.58 7.85 5.15
N ASN A 113 2.89 7.53 6.25
CA ASN A 113 3.44 6.77 7.37
C ASN A 113 3.31 5.27 7.10
N TYR A 114 4.06 4.76 6.13
CA TYR A 114 3.87 3.41 5.59
C TYR A 114 4.19 2.28 6.58
N ASP A 115 5.20 2.44 7.43
CA ASP A 115 5.58 1.40 8.40
C ASP A 115 4.46 1.17 9.43
N GLU A 116 3.91 2.25 9.99
CA GLU A 116 2.80 2.18 10.94
C GLU A 116 1.51 1.67 10.25
N ALA A 117 1.29 2.08 8.99
CA ALA A 117 0.14 1.64 8.21
C ALA A 117 0.14 0.11 8.03
N ILE A 118 1.28 -0.46 7.65
CA ILE A 118 1.43 -1.91 7.47
C ILE A 118 1.23 -2.63 8.81
N ALA A 119 1.81 -2.14 9.89
CA ALA A 119 1.65 -2.74 11.22
C ALA A 119 0.17 -2.80 11.66
N ASN A 120 -0.57 -1.70 11.47
CA ASN A 120 -2.00 -1.65 11.79
C ASN A 120 -2.85 -2.54 10.87
N LEU A 121 -2.55 -2.59 9.57
CA LEU A 121 -3.24 -3.48 8.63
C LEU A 121 -2.97 -4.97 8.93
N GLN A 122 -1.73 -5.32 9.32
CA GLN A 122 -1.37 -6.67 9.78
C GLN A 122 -2.12 -7.01 11.08
N ARG A 123 -2.22 -6.06 12.00
CA ARG A 123 -3.01 -6.25 13.23
C ARG A 123 -4.49 -6.49 12.90
N ALA A 124 -5.06 -5.71 11.99
CA ALA A 124 -6.44 -5.92 11.51
C ALA A 124 -6.63 -7.31 10.89
N TYR A 125 -5.67 -7.78 10.08
CA TYR A 125 -5.70 -9.12 9.47
C TYR A 125 -5.68 -10.23 10.52
N ASN A 126 -4.78 -10.15 11.50
CA ASN A 126 -4.67 -11.13 12.57
C ASN A 126 -5.94 -11.17 13.43
N LEU A 127 -6.47 -10.00 13.80
CA LEU A 127 -7.72 -9.90 14.55
C LEU A 127 -8.93 -10.43 13.77
N ALA A 128 -9.00 -10.19 12.46
CA ALA A 128 -10.05 -10.75 11.62
C ALA A 128 -10.02 -12.29 11.62
N LYS A 129 -8.82 -12.88 11.58
CA LYS A 129 -8.62 -14.33 11.66
C LYS A 129 -9.03 -14.88 13.03
N GLU A 130 -8.60 -14.24 14.11
CA GLU A 130 -8.95 -14.61 15.49
C GLU A 130 -10.47 -14.56 15.72
N GLN A 131 -11.13 -13.51 15.24
CA GLN A 131 -12.58 -13.32 15.36
C GLN A 131 -13.39 -14.10 14.31
N ARG A 132 -12.74 -14.86 13.43
CA ARG A 132 -13.35 -15.62 12.32
C ARG A 132 -14.24 -14.76 11.41
N LEU A 133 -13.83 -13.51 11.20
CA LEU A 133 -14.50 -12.57 10.31
C LEU A 133 -13.97 -12.73 8.89
N ASN A 134 -14.87 -12.82 7.91
CA ASN A 134 -14.49 -12.95 6.50
C ASN A 134 -14.61 -11.61 5.76
N PHE A 135 -13.47 -10.99 5.46
CA PHE A 135 -13.37 -9.78 4.64
C PHE A 135 -12.95 -10.05 3.19
N GLY A 136 -12.83 -11.33 2.78
CA GLY A 136 -12.30 -11.71 1.48
C GLY A 136 -10.90 -11.10 1.26
N ASP A 137 -10.72 -10.45 0.11
CA ASP A 137 -9.45 -9.82 -0.28
C ASP A 137 -9.34 -8.34 0.18
N ASP A 138 -10.28 -7.79 0.95
CA ASP A 138 -10.25 -6.36 1.34
C ASP A 138 -9.01 -6.01 2.20
N ILE A 139 -8.65 -6.84 3.19
CA ILE A 139 -7.48 -6.58 4.06
C ILE A 139 -6.16 -6.96 3.37
N PRO A 140 -6.04 -8.14 2.73
CA PRO A 140 -4.82 -8.49 2.00
C PRO A 140 -4.51 -7.53 0.85
N SER A 141 -5.52 -7.09 0.07
CA SER A 141 -5.29 -6.08 -0.99
C SER A 141 -4.78 -4.75 -0.43
N ALA A 142 -5.30 -4.30 0.72
CA ALA A 142 -4.80 -3.09 1.37
C ALA A 142 -3.34 -3.22 1.83
N LEU A 143 -2.95 -4.39 2.37
CA LEU A 143 -1.55 -4.68 2.73
C LEU A 143 -0.64 -4.63 1.49
N ARG A 144 -1.03 -5.29 0.41
CA ARG A 144 -0.32 -5.32 -0.87
C ARG A 144 -0.09 -3.91 -1.42
N ILE A 145 -1.11 -3.05 -1.35
CA ILE A 145 -1.02 -1.65 -1.76
C ILE A 145 -0.09 -0.86 -0.84
N ALA A 146 -0.22 -1.01 0.49
CA ALA A 146 0.59 -0.29 1.46
C ALA A 146 2.09 -0.61 1.33
N LYS A 147 2.43 -1.90 1.18
CA LYS A 147 3.81 -2.36 0.98
C LYS A 147 4.42 -1.87 -0.34
N LYS A 148 3.62 -1.86 -1.41
CA LYS A 148 4.03 -1.26 -2.69
C LYS A 148 4.29 0.24 -2.57
N LYS A 149 3.43 0.99 -1.87
CA LYS A 149 3.64 2.43 -1.61
C LYS A 149 4.89 2.69 -0.78
N ARG A 150 5.12 1.89 0.28
CA ARG A 150 6.34 1.95 1.10
C ARG A 150 7.60 1.83 0.25
N TRP A 151 7.64 0.80 -0.60
CA TRP A 151 8.76 0.55 -1.49
C TRP A 151 8.99 1.73 -2.44
N ASN A 152 7.94 2.19 -3.12
CA ASN A 152 8.04 3.33 -4.03
C ASN A 152 8.59 4.58 -3.31
N ASN A 153 8.21 4.83 -2.06
CA ASN A 153 8.72 5.97 -1.29
C ASN A 153 10.22 5.84 -0.93
N ILE A 154 10.66 4.64 -0.54
CA ILE A 154 12.08 4.37 -0.27
C ILE A 154 12.90 4.50 -1.55
N GLU A 155 12.40 3.94 -2.64
CA GLU A 155 13.06 3.98 -3.94
C GLU A 155 13.12 5.39 -4.52
N GLU A 156 12.05 6.18 -4.38
CA GLU A 156 12.03 7.59 -4.76
C GLU A 156 13.07 8.42 -3.98
N LYS A 157 13.19 8.18 -2.66
CA LYS A 157 14.22 8.82 -1.83
C LYS A 157 15.63 8.43 -2.28
N ARG A 158 15.86 7.15 -2.60
CA ARG A 158 17.15 6.66 -3.10
C ARG A 158 17.51 7.31 -4.44
N ILE A 159 16.56 7.35 -5.38
CA ILE A 159 16.72 8.00 -6.68
C ILE A 159 17.03 9.49 -6.50
N ASN A 160 16.31 10.18 -5.59
CA ASN A 160 16.55 11.60 -5.33
C ASN A 160 17.96 11.86 -4.78
N GLN A 161 18.46 11.03 -3.85
CA GLN A 161 19.82 11.13 -3.33
C GLN A 161 20.88 10.92 -4.43
N GLU A 162 20.65 9.95 -5.32
CA GLU A 162 21.53 9.69 -6.45
C GLU A 162 21.53 10.85 -7.45
N ASN A 163 20.37 11.42 -7.76
CA ASN A 163 20.24 12.59 -8.63
C ASN A 163 20.91 13.84 -8.02
N GLU A 164 20.78 14.03 -6.71
CA GLU A 164 21.48 15.10 -5.98
C GLU A 164 23.00 14.92 -6.04
N LEU A 165 23.49 13.70 -5.82
CA LEU A 165 24.91 13.37 -5.91
C LEU A 165 25.44 13.59 -7.34
N HIS A 166 24.72 13.10 -8.34
CA HIS A 166 25.05 13.27 -9.76
C HIS A 166 25.12 14.76 -10.12
N SER A 167 24.13 15.57 -9.71
CA SER A 167 24.14 17.01 -9.94
C SER A 167 25.30 17.70 -9.23
N TYR A 168 25.62 17.29 -8.00
CA TYR A 168 26.73 17.83 -7.22
C TYR A 168 28.08 17.56 -7.87
N LEU A 169 28.34 16.30 -8.26
CA LEU A 169 29.58 15.91 -8.93
C LEU A 169 29.74 16.62 -10.27
N THR A 170 28.67 16.70 -11.07
CA THR A 170 28.66 17.44 -12.33
C THR A 170 29.05 18.91 -12.12
N LYS A 171 28.49 19.58 -11.11
CA LYS A 171 28.83 20.96 -10.78
C LYS A 171 30.30 21.13 -10.37
N LEU A 172 30.86 20.19 -9.59
CA LEU A 172 32.27 20.23 -9.21
C LEU A 172 33.18 20.10 -10.42
N ILE A 173 32.90 19.13 -11.31
CA ILE A 173 33.69 18.92 -12.54
C ILE A 173 33.58 20.15 -13.45
N MET A 174 32.38 20.72 -13.62
CA MET A 174 32.19 21.94 -14.42
C MET A 174 32.91 23.15 -13.82
N ALA A 175 32.86 23.33 -12.50
CA ALA A 175 33.57 24.43 -11.83
C ALA A 175 35.09 24.26 -11.90
N GLU A 176 35.58 23.03 -11.82
CA GLU A 176 37.00 22.70 -12.01
C GLU A 176 37.44 22.97 -13.46
N LYS A 177 36.62 22.56 -14.43
CA LYS A 177 36.78 22.89 -15.86
C LYS A 177 36.85 24.40 -16.09
N GLU A 178 35.99 25.19 -15.46
CA GLU A 178 36.03 26.66 -15.56
C GLU A 178 37.30 27.25 -14.93
N ARG A 179 37.76 26.73 -13.79
CA ARG A 179 39.01 27.19 -13.15
C ARG A 179 40.23 26.95 -14.03
N TYR A 180 40.32 25.78 -14.68
CA TYR A 180 41.38 25.50 -15.65
C TYR A 180 41.13 26.18 -17.00
N GLY A 181 39.89 26.45 -17.38
CA GLY A 181 39.51 27.15 -18.61
C GLY A 181 39.75 28.66 -18.59
N MET A 182 40.00 29.27 -17.42
CA MET A 182 40.37 30.68 -17.33
C MET A 182 41.80 30.89 -17.88
N PRO A 183 41.97 31.62 -19.00
CA PRO A 183 43.29 31.91 -19.51
C PRO A 183 43.97 32.84 -18.52
N VAL A 184 45.02 32.36 -17.87
CA VAL A 184 46.00 33.26 -17.24
C VAL A 184 46.61 34.04 -18.40
N TYR A 185 46.13 35.26 -18.63
CA TYR A 185 46.75 36.19 -19.56
C TYR A 185 48.19 36.40 -19.12
N SER A 186 49.15 35.68 -19.72
CA SER A 186 50.51 36.14 -19.99
C SER A 186 51.35 35.09 -20.74
N ARG A 187 51.62 35.42 -22.02
CA ARG A 187 52.95 35.25 -22.66
C ARG A 187 53.42 33.82 -23.01
N GLY A 188 52.84 33.29 -24.09
CA GLY A 188 53.59 32.67 -25.19
C GLY A 188 54.34 31.35 -24.91
N GLY A 189 53.70 30.23 -25.27
CA GLY A 189 54.38 28.96 -25.52
C GLY A 189 53.46 27.93 -26.20
N CYS A 190 53.91 27.31 -27.29
CA CYS A 190 53.15 26.31 -28.05
C CYS A 190 52.86 25.02 -27.23
N GLY A 191 53.56 24.81 -26.12
CA GLY A 191 53.39 23.66 -25.22
C GLY A 191 52.24 23.78 -24.19
N GLU A 192 51.82 25.00 -23.82
CA GLU A 192 50.73 25.19 -22.84
C GLU A 192 49.36 24.84 -23.43
N SER A 193 49.16 25.09 -24.74
CA SER A 193 47.91 24.76 -25.43
C SER A 193 47.61 23.26 -25.44
N LEU A 194 48.62 22.39 -25.62
CA LEU A 194 48.45 20.93 -25.63
C LEU A 194 48.18 20.38 -24.22
N TYR A 195 48.73 21.02 -23.18
CA TYR A 195 48.49 20.65 -21.79
C TYR A 195 47.03 20.91 -21.38
N TYR A 196 46.50 22.10 -21.70
CA TYR A 196 45.09 22.44 -21.47
C TYR A 196 44.13 21.53 -22.26
N SER A 197 44.42 21.23 -23.53
CA SER A 197 43.61 20.28 -24.32
C SER A 197 43.58 18.88 -23.70
N ARG A 198 44.69 18.44 -23.08
CA ARG A 198 44.77 17.13 -22.41
C ARG A 198 43.96 17.08 -21.12
N ILE A 199 43.94 18.18 -20.34
CA ILE A 199 43.11 18.31 -19.13
C ILE A 199 41.63 18.30 -19.49
N MET A 200 41.22 19.08 -20.50
CA MET A 200 39.83 19.12 -20.97
C MET A 200 39.34 17.75 -21.47
N GLN A 201 40.18 17.00 -22.19
CA GLN A 201 39.86 15.62 -22.60
C GLN A 201 39.75 14.65 -21.43
N CYS A 202 40.51 14.85 -20.35
CA CYS A 202 40.37 14.02 -19.14
C CYS A 202 39.05 14.32 -18.43
N GLU A 203 38.66 15.59 -18.28
CA GLU A 203 37.40 16.00 -17.65
C GLU A 203 36.16 15.53 -18.42
N GLU A 204 36.20 15.56 -19.76
CA GLU A 204 35.13 14.99 -20.60
C GLU A 204 35.04 13.46 -20.45
N LYS A 205 36.17 12.76 -20.29
CA LYS A 205 36.16 11.33 -19.98
C LYS A 205 35.58 11.06 -18.59
N TYR A 206 35.94 11.84 -17.58
CA TYR A 206 35.39 11.66 -16.23
C TYR A 206 33.87 11.89 -16.18
N LEU A 207 33.35 12.84 -16.95
CA LEU A 207 31.91 13.03 -17.13
C LEU A 207 31.25 11.82 -17.82
N ALA A 208 31.83 11.35 -18.92
CA ALA A 208 31.30 10.19 -19.65
C ALA A 208 31.31 8.89 -18.82
N ASP A 209 32.41 8.62 -18.11
CA ASP A 209 32.54 7.46 -17.21
C ASP A 209 31.51 7.55 -16.07
N MET A 210 31.25 8.76 -15.55
CA MET A 210 30.25 8.99 -14.52
C MET A 210 28.83 8.75 -15.05
N ASP A 211 28.47 9.31 -16.21
CA ASP A 211 27.18 9.06 -16.86
C ASP A 211 26.97 7.56 -17.15
N GLU A 212 28.01 6.85 -17.57
CA GLU A 212 27.97 5.40 -17.79
C GLU A 212 27.69 4.64 -16.49
N LEU A 213 28.38 4.99 -15.39
CA LEU A 213 28.17 4.35 -14.08
C LEU A 213 26.73 4.54 -13.58
N PHE A 214 26.15 5.72 -13.74
CA PHE A 214 24.75 5.97 -13.36
C PHE A 214 23.76 5.30 -14.34
N SER A 215 24.09 5.20 -15.63
CA SER A 215 23.26 4.48 -16.62
C SER A 215 23.16 2.97 -16.33
N GLN A 216 24.25 2.34 -15.86
CA GLN A 216 24.22 0.93 -15.45
C GLN A 216 23.31 0.68 -14.24
N VAL A 217 23.12 1.67 -13.36
CA VAL A 217 22.16 1.60 -12.25
C VAL A 217 20.73 1.66 -12.76
N ASP A 218 20.45 2.46 -13.81
CA ASP A 218 19.13 2.60 -14.41
C ASP A 218 18.69 1.34 -15.19
N GLU A 219 19.59 0.62 -15.85
CA GLU A 219 19.26 -0.68 -16.47
C GLU A 219 18.79 -1.71 -15.44
N LYS A 220 19.36 -1.71 -14.22
CA LYS A 220 18.88 -2.57 -13.12
C LYS A 220 17.49 -2.17 -12.62
N ARG A 221 17.03 -0.94 -12.88
CA ARG A 221 15.69 -0.44 -12.51
C ARG A 221 14.62 -0.79 -13.55
N LYS A 222 14.98 -1.23 -14.76
CA LYS A 222 13.98 -1.62 -15.75
C LYS A 222 13.21 -2.84 -15.26
N LYS A 223 11.88 -2.79 -15.37
CA LYS A 223 11.03 -3.97 -15.17
C LYS A 223 11.46 -5.02 -16.18
N ARG A 224 11.85 -6.19 -15.69
CA ARG A 224 12.16 -7.34 -16.55
C ARG A 224 10.86 -7.82 -17.20
N ASP A 225 10.88 -7.92 -18.52
CA ASP A 225 9.82 -8.60 -19.26
C ASP A 225 9.90 -10.09 -18.95
N ILE A 226 8.79 -10.68 -18.53
CA ILE A 226 8.71 -12.10 -18.21
C ILE A 226 8.70 -12.86 -19.54
N PRO A 227 9.70 -13.71 -19.84
CA PRO A 227 9.71 -14.47 -21.09
C PRO A 227 8.54 -15.46 -21.13
N ASP A 228 7.81 -15.50 -22.24
CA ASP A 228 6.76 -16.50 -22.49
C ASP A 228 7.40 -17.90 -22.61
N TYR A 229 7.45 -18.64 -21.50
CA TYR A 229 7.87 -20.04 -21.54
C TYR A 229 6.69 -20.94 -21.96
N PHE A 230 6.98 -21.87 -22.87
CA PHE A 230 6.03 -22.80 -23.46
C PHE A 230 5.25 -23.61 -22.41
N GLY A 231 3.95 -23.31 -22.27
CA GLY A 231 3.01 -24.00 -21.38
C GLY A 231 2.38 -23.07 -20.34
N ILE A 232 1.15 -23.36 -19.93
CA ILE A 232 0.43 -22.52 -18.96
C ILE A 232 0.89 -22.89 -17.56
N THR A 233 1.48 -21.93 -16.85
CA THR A 233 1.94 -22.12 -15.47
C THR A 233 0.90 -21.54 -14.52
N TYR A 234 0.54 -22.30 -13.48
CA TYR A 234 -0.42 -21.91 -12.45
C TYR A 234 0.24 -21.89 -11.07
N ASP A 235 -0.30 -21.11 -10.13
CA ASP A 235 0.01 -21.31 -8.72
C ASP A 235 -0.53 -22.69 -8.30
N ARG A 236 0.30 -23.46 -7.59
CA ARG A 236 -0.04 -24.81 -7.13
C ARG A 236 -1.32 -24.82 -6.31
N LYS A 237 -1.53 -23.85 -5.43
CA LYS A 237 -2.72 -23.82 -4.55
C LYS A 237 -4.00 -23.63 -5.35
N ASP A 238 -3.96 -22.70 -6.31
CA ASP A 238 -5.15 -22.33 -7.09
C ASP A 238 -5.55 -23.45 -8.05
N ILE A 239 -4.60 -24.11 -8.70
CA ILE A 239 -4.90 -25.22 -9.62
C ILE A 239 -5.40 -26.47 -8.87
N GLU A 240 -4.83 -26.77 -7.69
CA GLU A 240 -5.31 -27.86 -6.84
C GLU A 240 -6.74 -27.59 -6.35
N GLU A 241 -7.04 -26.34 -5.96
CA GLU A 241 -8.38 -25.93 -5.56
C GLU A 241 -9.39 -26.02 -6.73
N HIS A 242 -9.00 -25.59 -7.92
CA HIS A 242 -9.84 -25.68 -9.13
C HIS A 242 -10.17 -27.14 -9.47
N LEU A 243 -9.17 -28.03 -9.47
CA LEU A 243 -9.37 -29.45 -9.79
C LEU A 243 -10.31 -30.13 -8.77
N GLN A 244 -10.27 -29.72 -7.50
CA GLN A 244 -11.15 -30.25 -6.46
C GLN A 244 -12.56 -29.65 -6.46
N ARG A 245 -12.71 -28.34 -6.70
CA ARG A 245 -13.99 -27.63 -6.54
C ARG A 245 -14.78 -27.47 -7.84
N VAL A 246 -14.08 -27.29 -8.96
CA VAL A 246 -14.70 -26.95 -10.25
C VAL A 246 -14.76 -28.18 -11.15
N GLY A 247 -13.63 -28.88 -11.34
CA GLY A 247 -13.58 -30.12 -12.09
C GLY A 247 -12.22 -30.43 -12.71
N HIS A 248 -12.09 -31.67 -13.19
CA HIS A 248 -10.85 -32.26 -13.72
C HIS A 248 -10.56 -31.83 -15.17
N PHE A 249 -10.37 -30.53 -15.38
CA PHE A 249 -10.00 -29.95 -16.67
C PHE A 249 -9.17 -28.68 -16.49
N ASP A 250 -8.33 -28.38 -17.46
CA ASP A 250 -7.49 -27.18 -17.49
C ASP A 250 -8.37 -25.90 -17.57
N PRO A 251 -8.18 -24.91 -16.67
CA PRO A 251 -8.97 -23.68 -16.66
C PRO A 251 -8.97 -22.89 -17.98
N VAL A 252 -7.85 -22.91 -18.70
CA VAL A 252 -7.63 -22.12 -19.91
C VAL A 252 -7.90 -22.94 -21.16
N THR A 253 -7.27 -24.11 -21.30
CA THR A 253 -7.38 -24.92 -22.52
C THR A 253 -8.58 -25.86 -22.53
N ARG A 254 -9.24 -26.06 -21.38
CA ARG A 254 -10.39 -26.97 -21.18
C ARG A 254 -10.11 -28.44 -21.50
N SER A 255 -8.84 -28.82 -21.70
CA SER A 255 -8.45 -30.21 -21.84
C SER A 255 -8.64 -30.96 -20.52
N PRO A 256 -8.92 -32.28 -20.54
CA PRO A 256 -8.98 -33.07 -19.31
C PRO A 256 -7.62 -33.02 -18.60
N LEU A 257 -7.64 -32.70 -17.31
CA LEU A 257 -6.44 -32.51 -16.48
C LEU A 257 -6.71 -33.08 -15.09
N THR A 258 -5.79 -33.88 -14.57
CA THR A 258 -5.85 -34.43 -13.21
C THR A 258 -4.64 -33.99 -12.39
N GLN A 259 -4.74 -34.05 -11.06
CA GLN A 259 -3.69 -33.58 -10.16
C GLN A 259 -2.34 -34.29 -10.38
N ASP A 260 -2.38 -35.58 -10.74
CA ASP A 260 -1.18 -36.38 -11.00
C ASP A 260 -0.40 -35.93 -12.24
N GLN A 261 -1.04 -35.17 -13.13
CA GLN A 261 -0.43 -34.64 -14.35
C GLN A 261 0.29 -33.30 -14.12
N LEU A 262 0.19 -32.73 -12.91
CA LEU A 262 0.84 -31.45 -12.59
C LEU A 262 2.35 -31.63 -12.41
N ILE A 263 3.12 -31.04 -13.32
CA ILE A 263 4.58 -31.06 -13.28
C ILE A 263 5.09 -29.81 -12.55
N PRO A 264 5.94 -29.94 -11.51
CA PRO A 264 6.56 -28.78 -10.87
C PRO A 264 7.52 -28.08 -11.83
N ASN A 265 7.24 -26.80 -12.11
CA ASN A 265 8.12 -25.97 -12.93
C ASN A 265 9.28 -25.41 -12.08
N LEU A 266 10.38 -26.15 -12.02
CA LEU A 266 11.57 -25.77 -11.25
C LEU A 266 12.26 -24.51 -11.80
N ALA A 267 12.24 -24.31 -13.12
CA ALA A 267 12.82 -23.12 -13.75
C ALA A 267 12.09 -21.84 -13.33
N MET A 268 10.75 -21.86 -13.36
CA MET A 268 9.96 -20.72 -12.86
C MET A 268 10.14 -20.51 -11.36
N LYS A 269 10.33 -21.58 -10.58
CA LYS A 269 10.66 -21.45 -9.16
C LYS A 269 11.99 -20.71 -8.96
N GLU A 270 13.05 -21.09 -9.68
CA GLU A 270 14.35 -20.40 -9.60
C GLU A 270 14.25 -18.93 -10.03
N VAL A 271 13.48 -18.64 -11.08
CA VAL A 271 13.21 -17.26 -11.52
C VAL A 271 12.48 -16.46 -10.43
N ILE A 272 11.47 -17.05 -9.79
CA ILE A 272 10.73 -16.42 -8.69
C ILE A 272 11.65 -16.23 -7.48
N ASP A 273 12.46 -17.21 -7.11
CA ASP A 273 13.38 -17.15 -5.96
C ASP A 273 14.46 -16.07 -6.20
N ALA A 274 15.04 -16.02 -7.40
CA ALA A 274 15.97 -14.96 -7.80
C ALA A 274 15.28 -13.58 -7.77
N PHE A 275 14.06 -13.49 -8.32
CA PHE A 275 13.25 -12.27 -8.29
C PHE A 275 13.00 -11.83 -6.85
N ILE A 276 12.58 -12.71 -5.95
CA ILE A 276 12.35 -12.41 -4.53
C ILE A 276 13.63 -11.91 -3.86
N SER A 277 14.78 -12.55 -4.13
CA SER A 277 16.06 -12.17 -3.53
C SER A 277 16.56 -10.78 -3.96
N GLU A 278 16.33 -10.41 -5.23
CA GLU A 278 16.67 -9.09 -5.77
C GLU A 278 15.62 -8.04 -5.40
N ASN A 279 14.40 -8.49 -5.12
CA ASN A 279 13.23 -7.67 -4.84
C ASN A 279 12.69 -7.99 -3.45
N GLY A 280 13.39 -7.52 -2.41
CA GLY A 280 13.00 -7.77 -1.01
C GLY A 280 11.59 -7.29 -0.64
N TRP A 281 10.92 -6.50 -1.49
CA TRP A 281 9.50 -6.16 -1.34
C TRP A 281 8.53 -7.33 -1.55
N VAL A 282 8.99 -8.44 -2.17
CA VAL A 282 8.14 -9.59 -2.54
C VAL A 282 7.93 -10.54 -1.36
N GLU A 283 8.92 -10.73 -0.47
CA GLU A 283 8.73 -11.53 0.77
C GLU A 283 7.74 -10.90 1.73
N ASP A 284 7.51 -9.61 1.54
CA ASP A 284 6.60 -8.81 2.30
C ASP A 284 5.14 -8.98 1.75
N TYR A 285 4.92 -9.59 0.59
CA TYR A 285 3.57 -9.75 0.01
C TYR A 285 2.73 -10.90 0.62
#